data_AF-A0A964XS62-F1
#
_entry.id   AF-A0A964XS62-F1
#
_cell.length_a   1.000
_cell.length_b   1.000
_cell.length_c   1.000
_cell.angle_alpha   90.00
_cell.angle_beta   90.00
_cell.angle_gamma   90.00
#
_symmetry.space_group_name_H-M   'P 1'
#
loop_
_entity.id
_entity.type
_entity.pdbx_description
1 polymer ?
#
loop_
_entity_poly.entity_id
_entity_poly.type
_entity_poly.pdbx_seq_one_letter_code
_entity_poly.pdbx_strand_id
1 'polypeptide(L)'
;MKVFIGWDSREDIAYQVCRKSLLKHSSIPLDIQPIKQSELRERGLYTREFDPLSSTEFSFTRFLTPYLAGYDGWAVFVDCDFLFRGDIAGLMDYADGAKACFVVQHDYRPFEKVKMDNKAQHQEYAREWLEASR
;
A
#
# COMPACT_ATOMS: atom_id res chain seq x y z
N MET A 1 -2.41 2.52 -15.95
CA MET A 1 -2.92 2.00 -14.67
C MET A 1 -2.60 2.97 -13.55
N LYS A 2 -3.53 3.24 -12.63
CA LYS A 2 -3.29 4.06 -11.43
C LYS A 2 -2.60 3.21 -10.37
N VAL A 3 -1.42 3.62 -9.92
CA VAL A 3 -0.63 2.92 -8.91
C VAL A 3 -0.27 3.89 -7.80
N PHE A 4 -0.68 3.57 -6.59
CA PHE A 4 -0.39 4.36 -5.40
C PHE A 4 0.64 3.61 -4.56
N ILE A 5 1.78 4.24 -4.32
CA ILE A 5 2.83 3.67 -3.48
C ILE A 5 2.76 4.35 -2.12
N GLY A 6 2.74 3.57 -1.05
CA GLY A 6 2.95 4.09 0.30
C GLY A 6 4.23 4.92 0.35
N TRP A 7 4.21 6.06 1.03
CA TRP A 7 5.41 6.88 1.19
C TRP A 7 5.64 7.15 2.67
N ASP A 8 6.90 7.04 3.08
CA ASP A 8 7.36 7.34 4.43
C ASP A 8 8.56 8.27 4.33
N SER A 9 8.55 9.36 5.11
CA SER A 9 9.62 10.37 5.07
C SER A 9 10.99 9.81 5.43
N ARG A 10 11.04 8.68 6.13
CA ARG A 10 12.26 7.97 6.52
C ARG A 10 12.81 7.08 5.41
N GLU A 11 11.99 6.72 4.42
CA GLU A 11 12.29 5.69 3.41
C GLU A 11 12.07 6.15 1.96
N ASP A 12 12.39 7.42 1.64
CA ASP A 12 12.20 7.94 0.27
C ASP A 12 12.92 7.08 -0.80
N ILE A 13 14.12 6.57 -0.47
CA ILE A 13 14.88 5.70 -1.38
C ILE A 13 14.07 4.42 -1.71
N ALA A 14 13.36 3.84 -0.76
CA ALA A 14 12.53 2.65 -1.00
C ALA A 14 11.44 2.98 -2.03
N TYR A 15 10.72 4.09 -1.84
CA TYR A 15 9.75 4.59 -2.82
C TYR A 15 10.36 4.79 -4.21
N GLN A 16 11.54 5.43 -4.30
CA GLN A 16 12.21 5.66 -5.60
C GLN A 16 12.58 4.35 -6.29
N VAL A 17 13.07 3.36 -5.54
CA VAL A 17 13.41 2.02 -6.07
C VAL A 17 12.16 1.29 -6.53
N CYS A 18 11.10 1.28 -5.72
CA CYS A 18 9.81 0.69 -6.07
C CYS A 18 9.26 1.29 -7.37
N ARG A 19 9.14 2.63 -7.43
CA ARG A 19 8.71 3.37 -8.62
C ARG A 19 9.58 3.06 -9.84
N LYS A 20 10.90 3.05 -9.69
CA LYS A 20 11.83 2.76 -10.79
C LYS A 20 11.67 1.34 -11.31
N SER A 21 11.47 0.36 -10.42
CA SER A 21 11.25 -1.03 -10.79
C SER A 21 9.93 -1.23 -11.53
N LEU A 22 8.85 -0.58 -11.11
CA LEU A 22 7.57 -0.53 -11.82
C LEU A 22 7.74 -0.02 -13.25
N LEU A 23 8.34 1.17 -13.40
CA LEU A 23 8.54 1.81 -14.71
C LEU A 23 9.43 0.98 -15.63
N LYS A 24 10.40 0.25 -15.07
CA LYS A 24 11.31 -0.60 -15.84
C LYS A 24 10.62 -1.83 -16.42
N HIS A 25 9.67 -2.42 -15.70
CA HIS A 25 9.08 -3.72 -16.03
C HIS A 25 7.67 -3.65 -16.62
N SER A 26 6.99 -2.51 -16.53
CA SER A 26 5.62 -2.34 -17.04
C SER A 26 5.58 -2.29 -18.57
N SER A 27 4.67 -3.06 -19.17
CA SER A 27 4.37 -2.97 -20.61
C SER A 27 3.37 -1.87 -20.96
N ILE A 28 2.67 -1.33 -19.97
CA ILE A 28 1.64 -0.30 -20.13
C ILE A 28 2.03 1.01 -19.44
N PRO A 29 1.45 2.15 -19.85
CA PRO A 29 1.61 3.42 -19.13
C PRO A 29 1.09 3.33 -17.69
N LEU A 30 1.89 3.83 -16.75
CA LEU A 30 1.56 3.89 -15.33
C LEU A 30 1.42 5.35 -14.88
N ASP A 31 0.34 5.63 -14.15
CA ASP A 31 0.17 6.84 -13.34
C ASP A 31 0.54 6.47 -11.90
N ILE A 32 1.78 6.78 -11.51
CA ILE A 32 2.36 6.38 -10.23
C ILE A 32 2.39 7.58 -9.30
N GLN A 33 1.70 7.48 -8.17
CA GLN A 33 1.57 8.56 -7.19
C GLN A 33 1.99 8.09 -5.78
N PRO A 34 2.81 8.85 -5.05
CA PRO A 34 3.07 8.55 -3.65
C PRO A 34 1.86 8.94 -2.79
N ILE A 35 1.54 8.14 -1.78
CA ILE A 35 0.58 8.54 -0.73
C ILE A 35 1.37 9.15 0.43
N LYS A 36 1.54 10.47 0.39
CA LYS A 36 2.23 11.22 1.45
C LYS A 36 1.28 11.73 2.50
N GLN A 37 1.53 11.39 3.76
CA GLN A 37 0.64 11.76 4.85
C GLN A 37 0.58 13.29 5.07
N SER A 38 1.70 14.00 4.89
CA SER A 38 1.76 15.47 5.01
C SER A 38 0.81 16.16 4.02
N GLU A 39 0.88 15.80 2.74
CA GLU A 39 0.02 16.35 1.68
C GLU A 39 -1.47 16.02 1.94
N LEU A 40 -1.77 14.83 2.46
CA LEU A 40 -3.14 14.46 2.84
C LEU A 40 -3.67 15.26 4.02
N ARG A 41 -2.83 15.57 5.01
CA ARG A 41 -3.18 16.41 6.16
C ARG A 41 -3.46 17.84 5.74
N GLU A 42 -2.60 18.41 4.89
CA GLU A 42 -2.77 19.77 4.35
C GLU A 42 -4.10 19.91 3.58
N ARG A 43 -4.52 18.85 2.88
CA ARG A 43 -5.81 18.77 2.17
C ARG A 43 -7.00 18.45 3.07
N GLY A 44 -6.79 18.22 4.37
CA GLY A 44 -7.84 17.82 5.32
C GLY A 44 -8.38 16.40 5.11
N LEU A 45 -7.69 15.56 4.33
CA LEU A 45 -8.10 14.18 4.01
C LEU A 45 -7.66 13.16 5.05
N TYR A 46 -6.64 13.49 5.85
CA TYR A 46 -6.16 12.65 6.93
C TYR A 46 -6.04 13.46 8.21
N THR A 47 -6.91 13.18 9.17
CA THR A 47 -7.02 13.95 10.42
C THR A 47 -6.64 13.14 11.66
N ARG A 48 -6.35 11.85 11.50
CA ARG A 48 -5.97 10.97 12.62
C ARG A 48 -4.72 11.51 13.31
N GLU A 49 -4.70 11.49 14.63
CA GLU A 49 -3.54 11.91 15.41
C GLU A 49 -2.32 11.00 15.16
N PHE A 50 -1.14 11.47 15.57
CA PHE A 50 0.07 10.66 15.49
C PHE A 50 -0.08 9.42 16.38
N ASP A 51 0.05 8.26 15.77
CA ASP A 51 -0.03 6.97 16.46
C ASP A 51 1.39 6.40 16.61
N PRO A 52 1.96 6.37 17.83
CA PRO A 52 3.31 5.86 18.05
C PRO A 52 3.46 4.37 17.71
N LEU A 53 2.34 3.63 17.66
CA LEU A 53 2.33 2.21 17.29
C LEU A 53 2.41 2.01 15.77
N SER A 54 2.08 3.04 14.98
CA SER A 54 2.20 2.98 13.52
C SER A 54 3.65 2.72 13.13
N SER A 55 3.85 1.69 12.31
CA SER A 55 5.19 1.36 11.80
C SER A 55 5.57 2.22 10.61
N THR A 56 4.59 2.65 9.81
CA THR A 56 4.81 3.48 8.62
C THR A 56 3.80 4.61 8.52
N GLU A 57 4.12 5.66 7.77
CA GLU A 57 3.20 6.79 7.49
C GLU A 57 1.99 6.37 6.65
N PHE A 58 2.09 5.27 5.91
CA PHE A 58 1.08 4.80 4.97
C PHE A 58 0.17 3.67 5.49
N SER A 59 0.39 3.19 6.71
CA SER A 59 -0.39 2.10 7.33
C SER A 59 -1.91 2.35 7.28
N PHE A 60 -2.35 3.59 7.47
CA PHE A 60 -3.76 3.97 7.35
C PHE A 60 -4.09 4.74 6.06
N THR A 61 -3.14 5.50 5.50
CA THR A 61 -3.43 6.29 4.30
C THR A 61 -3.67 5.42 3.07
N ARG A 62 -3.21 4.15 3.07
CA ARG A 62 -3.53 3.14 2.04
C ARG A 62 -5.03 2.97 1.78
N PHE A 63 -5.88 3.18 2.81
CA PHE A 63 -7.33 3.07 2.66
C PHE A 63 -7.95 4.25 1.90
N LEU A 64 -7.19 5.32 1.65
CA LEU A 64 -7.62 6.43 0.81
C LEU A 64 -7.38 6.17 -0.68
N THR A 65 -6.76 5.04 -1.05
CA THR A 65 -6.50 4.67 -2.46
C THR A 65 -7.74 4.80 -3.36
N PRO A 66 -8.94 4.31 -3.00
CA PRO A 66 -10.13 4.47 -3.82
C PRO A 66 -10.53 5.94 -4.02
N TYR A 67 -10.43 6.75 -2.96
CA TYR A 67 -10.72 8.18 -2.99
C TYR A 67 -9.73 8.92 -3.90
N LEU A 68 -8.43 8.63 -3.76
CA LEU A 68 -7.37 9.23 -4.58
C LEU A 68 -7.48 8.84 -6.06
N ALA A 69 -7.98 7.64 -6.34
CA ALA A 69 -8.30 7.18 -7.68
C ALA A 69 -9.56 7.84 -8.28
N GLY A 70 -10.31 8.62 -7.50
CA GLY A 70 -11.58 9.22 -7.90
C GLY A 70 -12.74 8.23 -7.99
N TYR A 71 -12.62 7.06 -7.35
CA TYR A 71 -13.58 5.95 -7.45
C TYR A 71 -13.86 5.48 -8.89
N ASP A 72 -12.93 5.74 -9.81
CA ASP A 72 -13.06 5.42 -11.22
C ASP A 72 -11.94 4.47 -11.69
N GLY A 73 -12.37 3.35 -12.28
CA GLY A 73 -11.49 2.29 -12.76
C GLY A 73 -10.74 1.54 -11.65
N TRP A 74 -9.77 0.72 -12.07
CA TRP A 74 -8.92 -0.04 -11.16
C TRP A 74 -7.70 0.78 -10.71
N ALA A 75 -7.38 0.65 -9.43
CA ALA A 75 -6.19 1.22 -8.80
C ALA A 75 -5.48 0.17 -7.95
N VAL A 76 -4.16 0.24 -7.91
CA VAL A 76 -3.31 -0.66 -7.11
C VAL A 76 -2.64 0.15 -6.01
N PHE A 77 -2.68 -0.37 -4.78
CA PHE A 77 -1.84 0.10 -3.69
C PHE A 77 -0.69 -0.89 -3.45
N VAL A 78 0.52 -0.39 -3.22
CA VAL A 78 1.66 -1.18 -2.73
C VAL A 78 2.47 -0.41 -1.68
N ASP A 79 3.13 -1.14 -0.79
CA ASP A 79 4.06 -0.55 0.18
C ASP A 79 5.33 -0.01 -0.53
N CYS A 80 6.08 0.88 0.16
CA CYS A 80 7.25 1.53 -0.42
C CYS A 80 8.42 0.58 -0.70
N ASP A 81 8.50 -0.54 0.02
CA ASP A 81 9.62 -1.49 0.01
C ASP A 81 9.47 -2.61 -1.05
N PHE A 82 8.49 -2.49 -1.95
CA PHE A 82 8.32 -3.42 -3.06
C PHE A 82 9.44 -3.30 -4.10
N LEU A 83 9.85 -4.45 -4.65
CA LEU A 83 10.72 -4.53 -5.83
C LEU A 83 10.03 -5.34 -6.93
N PHE A 84 9.58 -4.65 -7.98
CA PHE A 84 8.88 -5.28 -9.09
C PHE A 84 9.88 -5.97 -10.03
N ARG A 85 9.61 -7.24 -10.32
CA ARG A 85 10.42 -8.09 -11.23
C ARG A 85 9.66 -8.55 -12.47
N GLY A 86 8.39 -8.22 -12.56
CA GLY A 86 7.49 -8.64 -13.64
C GLY A 86 6.55 -7.51 -14.02
N ASP A 87 5.83 -7.73 -15.11
CA ASP A 87 4.89 -6.76 -15.66
C ASP A 87 3.61 -6.69 -14.81
N ILE A 88 3.33 -5.51 -14.26
CA ILE A 88 2.14 -5.27 -13.44
C ILE A 88 0.85 -5.35 -14.25
N ALA A 89 0.90 -5.23 -15.58
CA ALA A 89 -0.28 -5.33 -16.44
C ALA A 89 -1.07 -6.63 -16.24
N GLY A 90 -0.40 -7.74 -15.89
CA GLY A 90 -1.02 -9.03 -15.61
C GLY A 90 -1.97 -9.02 -14.40
N LEU A 91 -1.95 -7.99 -13.54
CA LEU A 91 -2.96 -7.84 -12.49
C LEU A 91 -4.37 -7.60 -13.08
N MET A 92 -4.46 -7.03 -14.28
CA MET A 92 -5.76 -6.77 -14.92
C MET A 92 -6.49 -8.06 -15.31
N ASP A 93 -5.80 -9.18 -15.44
CA ASP A 93 -6.41 -10.49 -15.68
C ASP A 93 -7.30 -10.95 -14.50
N TYR A 94 -7.08 -10.36 -13.32
CA TYR A 94 -7.86 -10.64 -12.10
C TYR A 94 -8.96 -9.62 -11.84
N ALA A 95 -9.10 -8.58 -12.67
CA ALA A 95 -10.01 -7.47 -12.46
C ALA A 95 -11.49 -7.88 -12.62
N ASP A 96 -12.08 -8.42 -11.56
CA ASP A 96 -13.50 -8.81 -11.49
C ASP A 96 -14.35 -7.70 -10.87
N GLY A 97 -15.28 -7.14 -11.65
CA GLY A 97 -16.22 -6.12 -11.19
C GLY A 97 -17.21 -6.58 -10.11
N ALA A 98 -17.30 -7.87 -9.82
CA ALA A 98 -18.11 -8.40 -8.72
C ALA A 98 -17.48 -8.18 -7.33
N LYS A 99 -16.20 -7.80 -7.25
CA LYS A 99 -15.46 -7.62 -5.99
C LYS A 99 -15.02 -6.17 -5.80
N ALA A 100 -15.11 -5.69 -4.57
CA ALA A 100 -14.69 -4.33 -4.22
C ALA A 100 -13.16 -4.15 -4.21
N CYS A 101 -12.41 -5.19 -3.84
CA CYS A 101 -10.95 -5.18 -3.88
C CYS A 101 -10.38 -6.61 -3.95
N PHE A 102 -9.09 -6.69 -4.28
CA PHE A 102 -8.29 -7.91 -4.25
C PHE A 102 -7.06 -7.69 -3.39
N VAL A 103 -6.66 -8.73 -2.68
CA VAL A 103 -5.45 -8.72 -1.84
C VAL A 103 -4.66 -10.01 -2.05
N VAL A 104 -3.34 -9.91 -1.84
CA VAL A 104 -2.49 -11.09 -1.69
C VAL A 104 -2.62 -11.57 -0.26
N GLN A 105 -3.18 -12.77 -0.08
CA GLN A 105 -3.32 -13.37 1.25
C GLN A 105 -1.98 -13.99 1.68
N HIS A 106 -1.60 -13.76 2.93
CA HIS A 106 -0.40 -14.31 3.53
C HIS A 106 -0.76 -15.10 4.81
N ASP A 107 -0.30 -16.34 4.96
CA ASP A 107 -0.30 -17.05 6.26
C ASP A 107 0.90 -16.54 7.08
N TYR A 108 0.75 -15.34 7.63
CA TYR A 108 1.81 -14.69 8.41
C TYR A 108 1.69 -15.07 9.89
N ARG A 109 2.65 -15.87 10.37
CA ARG A 109 2.81 -16.24 11.78
C ARG A 109 4.15 -15.72 12.29
N PRO A 110 4.20 -14.52 12.88
CA PRO A 110 5.47 -13.95 13.33
C PRO A 110 6.02 -14.72 14.51
N PHE A 111 7.27 -15.18 14.39
CA PHE A 111 8.03 -15.79 15.49
C PHE A 111 8.89 -14.77 16.24
N GLU A 112 9.22 -13.64 15.60
CA GLU A 112 10.05 -12.60 16.17
C GLU A 112 9.25 -11.66 17.08
N LYS A 113 9.88 -11.23 18.17
CA LYS A 113 9.27 -10.36 19.20
C LYS A 113 9.48 -8.86 18.93
N VAL A 114 10.28 -8.53 17.93
CA VAL A 114 10.70 -7.17 17.60
C VAL A 114 10.40 -6.95 16.12
N LYS A 115 9.71 -5.85 15.82
CA LYS A 115 9.37 -5.44 14.45
C LYS A 115 10.35 -4.37 13.94
N MET A 116 10.08 -3.84 12.74
CA MET A 116 10.78 -2.69 12.17
C MET A 116 11.02 -1.57 13.21
N ASP A 117 12.20 -0.95 13.17
CA ASP A 117 12.64 0.11 14.08
C ASP A 117 12.75 -0.28 15.57
N ASN A 118 13.06 -1.54 15.88
CA ASN A 118 13.15 -2.06 17.25
C ASN A 118 11.86 -1.91 18.06
N LYS A 119 10.71 -1.69 17.41
CA LYS A 119 9.43 -1.62 18.09
C LYS A 119 9.01 -3.02 18.54
N ALA A 120 8.24 -3.12 19.62
CA ALA A 120 7.69 -4.40 20.05
C ALA A 120 6.72 -4.94 18.97
N GLN A 121 6.84 -6.23 18.65
CA GLN A 121 5.87 -6.93 17.82
C GLN A 121 4.66 -7.26 18.71
N HIS A 122 3.59 -6.47 18.60
CA HIS A 122 2.31 -6.83 19.21
C HIS A 122 1.63 -7.89 18.34
N GLN A 123 1.24 -9.02 18.92
CA GLN A 123 0.33 -9.97 18.27
C GLN A 123 -1.07 -9.34 18.21
N GLU A 124 -1.27 -8.36 17.34
CA GLU A 124 -2.62 -8.04 16.90
C GLU A 124 -3.04 -9.17 15.96
N TYR A 125 -4.00 -9.97 16.41
CA TYR A 125 -4.69 -10.93 15.56
C TYR A 125 -5.14 -10.19 14.30
N ALA A 126 -4.72 -10.67 13.13
CA ALA A 126 -5.06 -10.15 11.82
C ALA A 126 -6.57 -10.17 11.59
N ARG A 127 -7.32 -9.23 12.19
CA ARG A 127 -8.77 -9.13 12.02
C ARG A 127 -9.17 -8.32 10.80
N GLU A 128 -8.28 -7.52 10.23
CA GLU A 128 -8.66 -6.62 9.13
C GLU A 128 -8.90 -7.33 7.78
N TRP A 129 -8.37 -8.55 7.57
CA TRP A 129 -8.44 -9.23 6.26
C TRP A 129 -8.97 -10.66 6.28
N LEU A 130 -9.20 -11.28 7.45
CA LEU A 130 -9.66 -12.67 7.53
C LEU A 130 -11.16 -12.87 7.22
N GLU A 131 -11.99 -11.81 7.28
CA GLU A 131 -13.46 -11.96 7.17
C GLU A 131 -14.05 -11.56 5.81
N ALA A 132 -13.27 -11.07 4.84
CA ALA A 132 -13.81 -10.53 3.59
C ALA A 132 -14.20 -11.59 2.51
N SER A 133 -14.22 -12.89 2.82
CA SER A 133 -14.71 -13.91 1.88
C SER A 133 -15.17 -15.21 2.54
N ARG A 134 -16.29 -15.15 3.28
CA ARG A 134 -17.15 -16.32 3.45
C ARG A 134 -18.47 -16.09 2.73
#